data_AF-A0AAN9EAF3-F1
#
_entry.id   AF-A0AAN9EAF3-F1
#
_cell.length_a   1.000
_cell.length_b   1.000
_cell.length_c   1.000
_cell.angle_alpha   90.00
_cell.angle_beta   90.00
_cell.angle_gamma   90.00
#
_symmetry.space_group_name_H-M   'P 1'
#
loop_
_entity.id
_entity.type
_entity.pdbx_description
1 polymer ?
#
loop_
_entity_poly.entity_id
_entity_poly.type
_entity_poly.pdbx_seq_one_letter_code
_entity_poly.pdbx_strand_id
1 'polypeptide(L)'
;MMVDITSTLGRFHHQRLDLKCCLPTLLTSHKTLFTVLWIAAFASVFIWHRNIVGGGGFFFGRASTPPRPIPKLRPLAFNLTNFGGVGDGVTLNTEAFERAVSTISKLGKKGVGQLNVPPGRWVTAPFNLTSHMTLF
;
A
#
# COMPACT_ATOMS: atom_id res chain seq x y z
N MET A 1 -74.03 24.13 15.67
CA MET A 1 -73.41 23.26 14.65
C MET A 1 -72.72 22.13 15.38
N MET A 2 -73.13 20.92 15.06
CA MET A 2 -72.69 19.63 15.60
C MET A 2 -71.57 19.10 14.71
N VAL A 3 -70.57 18.44 15.28
CA VAL A 3 -70.08 17.11 14.87
C VAL A 3 -68.86 16.78 15.72
N ASP A 4 -69.00 15.69 16.45
CA ASP A 4 -67.99 15.03 17.25
C ASP A 4 -67.89 13.58 16.74
N ILE A 5 -66.64 13.10 16.62
CA ILE A 5 -66.17 11.71 16.73
C ILE A 5 -66.56 10.71 15.61
N THR A 6 -65.55 10.04 15.01
CA THR A 6 -65.29 8.57 15.16
C THR A 6 -64.48 7.99 13.99
N SER A 7 -63.38 7.35 14.37
CA SER A 7 -62.47 6.45 13.65
C SER A 7 -63.15 5.36 12.82
N THR A 8 -62.48 4.86 11.76
CA THR A 8 -62.14 3.42 11.63
C THR A 8 -61.22 3.10 10.45
N LEU A 9 -60.19 2.35 10.81
CA LEU A 9 -59.21 1.58 10.06
C LEU A 9 -59.85 0.54 9.08
N GLY A 10 -59.36 0.48 7.83
CA GLY A 10 -59.55 -0.64 6.90
C GLY A 10 -58.47 -0.58 5.80
N ARG A 11 -57.35 -1.31 5.85
CA ARG A 11 -57.11 -2.76 5.74
C ARG A 11 -56.98 -3.24 4.27
N PHE A 12 -55.71 -3.48 3.90
CA PHE A 12 -55.14 -4.45 2.94
C PHE A 12 -55.45 -4.41 1.43
N HIS A 13 -54.35 -4.30 0.66
CA HIS A 13 -53.95 -5.11 -0.51
C HIS A 13 -55.02 -5.50 -1.52
N HIS A 14 -54.80 -5.15 -2.81
CA HIS A 14 -54.82 -6.03 -4.00
C HIS A 14 -54.37 -5.14 -5.19
N GLN A 15 -53.12 -5.24 -5.64
CA GLN A 15 -52.74 -6.06 -6.79
C GLN A 15 -53.01 -5.37 -8.15
N ARG A 16 -52.02 -4.65 -8.69
CA ARG A 16 -51.69 -4.69 -10.13
C ARG A 16 -50.36 -3.98 -10.43
N LEU A 17 -49.30 -4.77 -10.45
CA LEU A 17 -48.08 -4.50 -11.21
C LEU A 17 -48.43 -4.52 -12.69
N ASP A 18 -48.81 -3.37 -13.27
CA ASP A 18 -48.89 -3.20 -14.73
C ASP A 18 -47.52 -2.81 -15.31
N LEU A 19 -46.52 -3.61 -14.94
CA LEU A 19 -45.12 -3.45 -15.30
C LEU A 19 -44.83 -4.13 -16.65
N LYS A 20 -45.76 -4.06 -17.61
CA LYS A 20 -45.69 -4.85 -18.86
C LYS A 20 -45.91 -4.10 -20.18
N CYS A 21 -46.17 -2.80 -20.19
CA CYS A 21 -46.39 -2.11 -21.48
C CYS A 21 -45.20 -1.28 -21.99
N CYS A 22 -44.27 -0.87 -21.12
CA CYS A 22 -43.23 0.10 -21.50
C CYS A 22 -41.82 -0.50 -21.59
N LEU A 23 -41.68 -1.63 -22.31
CA LEU A 23 -40.38 -2.30 -22.44
C LEU A 23 -39.89 -2.69 -23.85
N PRO A 24 -40.63 -2.50 -24.98
CA PRO A 24 -40.01 -2.72 -26.30
C PRO A 24 -39.87 -1.46 -27.18
N THR A 25 -40.05 -0.23 -26.67
CA THR A 25 -39.89 0.99 -27.50
C THR A 25 -38.71 1.90 -27.11
N LEU A 26 -37.99 1.60 -26.03
CA LEU A 26 -36.75 2.34 -25.69
C LEU A 26 -35.51 1.89 -26.50
N LEU A 27 -35.65 0.90 -27.38
CA LEU A 27 -34.55 0.26 -28.13
C LEU A 27 -34.64 0.48 -29.66
N THR A 28 -34.97 1.68 -30.13
CA THR A 28 -35.05 1.94 -31.59
C THR A 28 -34.53 3.31 -32.03
N SER A 29 -33.56 3.85 -31.31
CA SER A 29 -32.67 4.87 -31.89
C SER A 29 -31.25 4.35 -31.78
N HIS A 30 -30.59 4.14 -32.91
CA HIS A 30 -29.19 3.70 -32.96
C HIS A 30 -28.31 4.54 -32.00
N LYS A 31 -28.58 5.84 -31.87
CA LYS A 31 -27.94 6.76 -30.93
C LYS A 31 -28.12 6.36 -29.46
N THR A 32 -29.31 5.91 -29.03
CA THR A 32 -29.54 5.48 -27.64
C THR A 32 -28.94 4.11 -27.37
N LEU A 33 -28.94 3.22 -28.36
CA LEU A 33 -28.25 1.93 -28.27
C LEU A 33 -26.74 2.12 -28.11
N PHE A 34 -26.14 2.98 -28.93
CA PHE A 34 -24.72 3.29 -28.83
C PHE A 34 -24.36 3.95 -27.50
N THR A 35 -25.16 4.90 -27.00
CA THR A 35 -24.85 5.55 -25.71
C THR A 35 -24.99 4.59 -24.54
N VAL A 36 -26.04 3.77 -24.49
CA VAL A 36 -26.23 2.79 -23.40
C VAL A 36 -25.13 1.73 -23.45
N LEU A 37 -24.79 1.21 -24.63
CA LEU A 37 -23.70 0.25 -24.81
C LEU A 37 -22.35 0.86 -24.39
N TRP A 38 -22.08 2.11 -24.79
CA TRP A 38 -20.86 2.84 -24.43
C TRP A 38 -20.79 3.11 -22.93
N ILE A 39 -21.88 3.57 -22.31
CA ILE A 39 -21.93 3.81 -20.86
C ILE A 39 -21.75 2.50 -20.09
N ALA A 40 -22.36 1.40 -20.52
CA ALA A 40 -22.17 0.09 -19.90
C ALA A 40 -20.72 -0.42 -20.04
N ALA A 41 -20.10 -0.24 -21.21
CA ALA A 41 -18.70 -0.58 -21.44
C ALA A 41 -17.75 0.25 -20.56
N PHE A 42 -17.97 1.57 -20.48
CA PHE A 42 -17.19 2.46 -19.63
C PHE A 42 -17.40 2.19 -18.14
N ALA A 43 -18.64 1.95 -17.71
CA ALA A 43 -18.96 1.58 -16.35
C ALA A 43 -18.28 0.24 -15.97
N SER A 44 -18.26 -0.74 -16.88
CA SER A 44 -17.56 -2.01 -16.67
C SER A 44 -16.05 -1.82 -16.48
N VAL A 45 -15.41 -1.00 -17.34
CA VAL A 45 -13.98 -0.66 -17.20
C VAL A 45 -13.72 0.14 -15.92
N PHE A 46 -14.61 1.05 -15.54
CA PHE A 46 -14.46 1.87 -14.34
C PHE A 46 -14.69 1.08 -13.05
N ILE A 47 -15.58 0.07 -13.06
CA ILE A 47 -15.77 -0.90 -11.97
C ILE A 47 -14.54 -1.80 -11.86
N TRP A 48 -13.96 -2.24 -12.99
CA TRP A 48 -12.69 -2.97 -13.00
C TRP A 48 -11.52 -2.11 -12.47
N HIS A 49 -11.45 -0.84 -12.87
CA HIS A 49 -10.43 0.09 -12.42
C HIS A 49 -10.59 0.48 -10.94
N ARG A 50 -11.83 0.67 -10.46
CA ARG A 50 -12.15 0.89 -9.04
C ARG A 50 -11.79 -0.30 -8.16
N ASN A 51 -11.76 -1.51 -8.70
CA ASN A 51 -11.27 -2.71 -8.01
C ASN A 51 -9.75 -2.88 -8.01
N ILE A 52 -8.98 -1.91 -8.52
CA ILE A 52 -7.50 -1.95 -8.53
C ILE A 52 -6.85 -1.08 -7.44
N VAL A 53 -7.62 -0.29 -6.67
CA VAL A 53 -7.10 0.45 -5.51
C VAL A 53 -8.00 0.24 -4.30
N GLY A 54 -7.54 -0.62 -3.39
CA GLY A 54 -8.11 -0.79 -2.04
C GLY A 54 -8.72 -2.17 -1.84
N GLY A 55 -7.91 -3.13 -1.39
CA GLY A 55 -8.28 -4.54 -1.23
C GLY A 55 -9.56 -4.77 -0.42
N GLY A 56 -10.36 -5.72 -0.90
CA GLY A 56 -11.58 -6.17 -0.21
C GLY A 56 -12.53 -6.97 -1.09
N GLY A 57 -12.02 -7.91 -1.90
CA GLY A 57 -12.83 -8.85 -2.68
C GLY A 57 -12.42 -10.28 -2.33
N PHE A 58 -13.38 -11.07 -1.85
CA PHE A 58 -13.22 -12.46 -1.44
C PHE A 58 -12.61 -13.34 -2.56
N PHE A 59 -11.87 -14.37 -2.14
CA PHE A 59 -11.09 -15.37 -2.89
C PHE A 59 -9.58 -15.10 -2.96
N PHE A 60 -8.81 -16.15 -2.60
CA PHE A 60 -7.37 -16.25 -2.30
C PHE A 60 -7.01 -15.98 -0.84
N GLY A 61 -6.60 -17.06 -0.18
CA GLY A 61 -6.31 -17.12 1.24
C GLY A 61 -5.38 -16.00 1.69
N ARG A 62 -5.55 -15.61 2.96
CA ARG A 62 -4.62 -14.81 3.75
C ARG A 62 -3.22 -14.99 3.20
N ALA A 63 -2.77 -14.04 2.39
CA ALA A 63 -1.40 -14.02 1.93
C ALA A 63 -0.58 -13.82 3.21
N SER A 64 -0.15 -14.93 3.79
CA SER A 64 1.02 -14.98 4.66
C SER A 64 2.10 -14.31 3.83
N THR A 65 2.29 -13.01 4.08
CA THR A 65 3.49 -12.31 3.64
C THR A 65 4.62 -13.24 4.07
N PRO A 66 5.44 -13.75 3.12
CA PRO A 66 6.53 -14.62 3.49
C PRO A 66 7.29 -13.89 4.60
N PRO A 67 7.58 -14.56 5.74
CA PRO A 67 8.34 -13.95 6.82
C PRO A 67 9.53 -13.23 6.18
N ARG A 68 9.66 -11.92 6.42
CA ARG A 68 10.78 -11.15 5.86
C ARG A 68 12.03 -11.97 6.16
N PRO A 69 12.83 -12.35 5.13
CA PRO A 69 14.05 -13.10 5.37
C PRO A 69 14.83 -12.34 6.42
N ILE A 70 15.07 -12.97 7.58
CA ILE A 70 15.86 -12.36 8.64
C ILE A 70 17.20 -12.03 7.98
N PRO A 71 17.63 -10.75 7.97
CA PRO A 71 18.89 -10.38 7.33
C PRO A 71 19.98 -11.28 7.90
N LYS A 72 20.60 -12.07 7.03
CA LYS A 72 21.64 -13.00 7.44
C LYS A 72 22.82 -12.15 7.91
N LEU A 73 22.95 -12.01 9.24
CA LEU A 73 24.03 -11.26 9.86
C LEU A 73 25.36 -11.81 9.36
N ARG A 74 26.23 -10.89 8.96
CA ARG A 74 27.56 -11.26 8.49
C ARG A 74 28.41 -11.76 9.64
N PRO A 75 29.42 -12.61 9.38
CA PRO A 75 30.29 -13.13 10.43
C PRO A 75 31.02 -12.02 11.21
N LEU A 76 31.31 -10.89 10.55
CA LEU A 76 31.88 -9.70 11.15
C LEU A 76 30.91 -8.53 11.04
N ALA A 77 30.41 -8.08 12.20
CA ALA A 77 29.59 -6.89 12.32
C ALA A 77 30.27 -5.89 13.27
N PHE A 78 30.31 -4.62 12.88
CA PHE A 78 30.81 -3.52 13.68
C PHE A 78 29.72 -2.47 13.87
N ASN A 79 29.69 -1.81 15.02
CA ASN A 79 28.79 -0.68 15.24
C ASN A 79 29.51 0.64 14.95
N LEU A 80 28.81 1.60 14.36
CA LEU A 80 29.35 2.93 14.08
C LEU A 80 29.82 3.66 15.34
N THR A 81 29.16 3.41 16.48
CA THR A 81 29.54 3.96 17.79
C THR A 81 30.94 3.54 18.23
N ASN A 82 31.43 2.36 17.81
CA ASN A 82 32.77 1.89 18.13
C ASN A 82 33.87 2.69 17.41
N PHE A 83 33.52 3.42 16.35
CA PHE A 83 34.44 4.26 15.59
C PHE A 83 34.32 5.75 15.95
N GLY A 84 33.59 6.07 17.02
CA GLY A 84 33.41 7.44 17.51
C GLY A 84 32.22 8.17 16.88
N GLY A 85 31.29 7.44 16.26
CA GLY A 85 30.07 8.05 15.74
C GLY A 85 29.09 8.46 16.85
N VAL A 86 28.48 9.63 16.71
CA VAL A 86 27.46 10.19 17.60
C VAL A 86 26.16 10.45 16.82
N GLY A 87 25.05 9.90 17.32
CA GLY A 87 23.73 9.97 16.69
C GLY A 87 22.87 11.17 17.11
N ASP A 88 23.49 12.30 17.46
CA ASP A 88 22.85 13.53 17.95
C ASP A 88 22.24 14.40 16.84
N GLY A 89 22.57 14.11 15.58
CA GLY A 89 22.12 14.88 14.41
C GLY A 89 22.78 16.25 14.24
N VAL A 90 23.87 16.49 14.96
CA VAL A 90 24.66 17.74 14.89
C VAL A 90 26.12 17.42 14.61
N THR A 91 26.65 16.34 15.21
CA THR A 91 28.02 15.89 15.02
C THR A 91 28.23 15.35 13.61
N LEU A 92 29.29 15.84 12.95
CA LEU A 92 29.73 15.34 11.65
C LEU A 92 30.49 14.02 11.82
N ASN A 93 29.90 12.93 11.33
CA ASN A 93 30.36 11.56 11.54
C ASN A 93 31.20 11.00 10.37
N THR A 94 31.61 11.84 9.41
CA THR A 94 32.35 11.39 8.21
C THR A 94 33.60 10.60 8.57
N GLU A 95 34.40 11.08 9.52
CA GLU A 95 35.61 10.37 9.96
C GLU A 95 35.31 9.02 10.63
N ALA A 96 34.17 8.89 11.31
CA ALA A 96 33.75 7.63 11.92
C ALA A 96 33.39 6.60 10.84
N PHE A 97 32.68 7.04 9.79
CA PHE A 97 32.40 6.20 8.62
C PHE A 97 33.67 5.80 7.88
N GLU A 98 34.59 6.73 7.63
CA GLU A 98 35.86 6.43 6.95
C GLU A 98 36.73 5.44 7.74
N ARG A 99 36.82 5.60 9.06
CA ARG A 99 37.51 4.65 9.95
C ARG A 99 36.87 3.27 9.91
N ALA A 100 35.55 3.19 9.92
CA ALA A 100 34.82 1.94 9.82
C ALA A 100 35.07 1.24 8.48
N VAL A 101 34.98 1.99 7.37
CA VAL A 101 35.25 1.49 6.01
C VAL A 101 36.70 1.02 5.87
N SER A 102 37.68 1.78 6.38
CA SER A 102 39.09 1.39 6.38
C SER A 102 39.32 0.06 7.12
N THR A 103 38.64 -0.12 8.25
CA THR A 103 38.72 -1.35 9.05
C THR A 103 38.15 -2.55 8.30
N ILE A 104 37.01 -2.37 7.63
CA ILE A 104 36.39 -3.43 6.82
C ILE A 104 37.22 -3.73 5.57
N SER A 105 37.81 -2.72 4.94
CA SER A 105 38.71 -2.88 3.78
C SER A 105 39.88 -3.82 4.09
N LYS A 106 40.44 -3.70 5.30
CA LYS A 106 41.57 -4.52 5.77
C LYS A 106 41.22 -6.01 5.93
N LEU A 107 39.94 -6.39 5.96
CA LEU A 107 39.51 -7.80 5.98
C LEU A 107 39.84 -8.52 4.65
N GLY A 108 40.09 -7.77 3.58
CA GLY A 108 40.55 -8.30 2.29
C GLY A 108 39.59 -9.32 1.66
N LYS A 109 40.13 -10.29 0.91
CA LYS A 109 39.34 -11.32 0.19
C LYS A 109 38.66 -12.34 1.12
N LYS A 110 39.04 -12.40 2.40
CA LYS A 110 38.58 -13.44 3.35
C LYS A 110 37.36 -13.03 4.15
N GLY A 111 37.06 -11.73 4.27
CA GLY A 111 36.02 -11.25 5.18
C GLY A 111 35.06 -10.28 4.52
N VAL A 112 33.78 -10.61 4.57
CA VAL A 112 32.70 -9.70 4.19
C VAL A 112 32.22 -9.01 5.48
N GLY A 113 32.42 -7.70 5.58
CA GLY A 113 32.12 -6.93 6.80
C GLY A 113 30.74 -6.27 6.77
N GLN A 114 30.13 -6.11 7.93
CA GLN A 114 28.89 -5.35 8.13
C GLN A 114 29.15 -4.18 9.09
N LEU A 115 28.68 -3.00 8.73
CA LEU A 115 28.66 -1.81 9.59
C LEU A 115 27.21 -1.50 9.93
N ASN A 116 26.89 -1.59 11.22
CA ASN A 116 25.57 -1.28 11.76
C ASN A 116 25.54 0.17 12.24
N VAL A 117 24.52 0.89 11.79
CA VAL A 117 24.23 2.25 12.23
C VAL A 117 23.03 2.16 13.19
N PRO A 118 23.23 2.35 14.51
CA PRO A 118 22.12 2.26 15.44
C PRO A 118 21.08 3.37 15.20
N PRO A 119 19.85 3.21 15.72
CA PRO A 119 18.83 4.24 15.63
C PRO A 119 19.35 5.59 16.15
N GLY A 120 19.26 6.63 15.32
CA GLY A 120 19.80 7.96 15.63
C GLY A 120 19.83 8.85 14.40
N ARG A 121 20.22 10.11 14.58
CA ARG A 121 20.42 11.05 13.47
C ARG A 121 21.92 11.21 13.23
N TRP A 122 22.37 10.81 12.04
CA TRP A 122 23.78 10.74 11.70
C TRP A 122 24.08 11.73 10.59
N VAL A 123 24.71 12.87 10.92
CA VAL A 123 25.15 13.84 9.91
C VAL A 123 26.47 13.35 9.33
N THR A 124 26.55 13.24 8.00
CA THR A 124 27.77 12.82 7.29
C THR A 124 27.89 13.54 5.96
N ALA A 125 29.13 13.80 5.55
CA ALA A 125 29.44 14.14 4.17
C ALA A 125 29.43 12.86 3.31
N PRO A 126 29.41 12.97 1.97
CA PRO A 126 29.63 11.83 1.08
C PRO A 126 30.98 11.16 1.39
N PHE A 127 31.01 9.83 1.41
CA PHE A 127 32.21 9.05 1.66
C PHE A 127 32.22 7.82 0.74
N ASN A 128 33.40 7.24 0.53
CA ASN A 128 33.57 6.08 -0.33
C ASN A 128 33.34 4.78 0.43
N LEU A 129 32.67 3.83 -0.22
CA LEU A 129 32.50 2.46 0.26
C LEU A 129 33.58 1.53 -0.31
N THR A 130 33.82 0.42 0.37
CA THR A 130 34.72 -0.64 -0.10
C THR A 130 33.94 -1.86 -0.57
N SER A 131 34.58 -2.71 -1.37
CA SER A 131 34.00 -3.99 -1.79
C SER A 131 33.69 -4.89 -0.59
N HIS A 132 32.72 -5.80 -0.76
CA HIS A 132 32.33 -6.78 0.26
C HIS A 132 31.94 -6.16 1.63
N MET A 133 31.32 -4.98 1.61
CA MET A 133 30.78 -4.29 2.79
C MET A 133 29.25 -4.15 2.72
N THR A 134 28.59 -4.12 3.88
CA THR A 134 27.15 -3.92 4.02
C THR A 134 26.97 -2.88 5.09
N LEU A 135 26.26 -1.83 4.72
CA LEU A 135 25.79 -0.82 5.64
C LEU A 135 24.36 -1.19 6.02
N PHE A 136 24.10 -1.34 7.33
CA PHE A 136 22.81 -1.77 7.88
C PHE A 136 22.28 -0.75 8.87
#